data_AF-A0A8K1CBK7-F1
#
_entry.id   AF-A0A8K1CBK7-F1
#
_cell.length_a   1.000
_cell.length_b   1.000
_cell.length_c   1.000
_cell.angle_alpha   90.00
_cell.angle_beta   90.00
_cell.angle_gamma   90.00
#
_symmetry.space_group_name_H-M   'P 1'
#
loop_
_entity.id
_entity.type
_entity.pdbx_description
1 polymer ?
#
loop_
_entity_poly.entity_id
_entity_poly.type
_entity_poly.pdbx_seq_one_letter_code
_entity_poly.pdbx_strand_id
1 'polypeptide(L)'
;MVSVRLLAPRPTRLLTPVKALRLLQSRLIAVLVSLNAAKLRRLLLRGGSLYGAFALLLGGFYRHPLELVEVTARVNFTIVRTVLAYVLRGCKPLYPEWTLGFEVVRAVVRLTLSGYGDRLLLPQNAQHVRWQSEWVGTALGFVSTRQLGTSVEPFQHMGLEHLWIRSRTPPVAKSGRVHRVVVLYYHGGGFAVMSPRWYIAFASEVQSRVAKLLHAQLGEHDDDAAIHVQVLLANYRKIPEHPYPLPCDDALSMYEYLLTHEKLSPSQIILGGDSAGGALVMSTLLRIRNHQPVNTPLAALLVCPFIDMESGGNEHEYPHCIIGDRLGIAIYANYLPKEGDVWSWGDASPAHCDLQGLPPVYIQAAELDYLLPNSKRLYEKAKADGATDWTMDVHKNLPHVFSTFPTLLLPSASQGLDALAGFAARHFASSIKKTQDGHVALTA
;
A
#
# COMPACT_ATOMS: atom_id res chain seq x y z
N MET A 1 -2.90 88.11 -12.94
CA MET A 1 -4.29 87.73 -12.61
C MET A 1 -4.69 86.54 -13.45
N VAL A 2 -4.55 85.30 -12.97
CA VAL A 2 -5.44 84.15 -13.28
C VAL A 2 -5.30 83.17 -12.12
N SER A 3 -6.43 82.78 -11.54
CA SER A 3 -6.59 81.96 -10.34
C SER A 3 -6.56 80.46 -10.68
N VAL A 4 -5.82 79.66 -9.91
CA VAL A 4 -5.83 78.19 -10.00
C VAL A 4 -6.83 77.65 -8.97
N ARG A 5 -7.94 77.07 -9.45
CA ARG A 5 -8.93 76.36 -8.62
C ARG A 5 -8.46 74.91 -8.36
N LEU A 6 -8.23 74.58 -7.10
CA LEU A 6 -8.12 73.20 -6.60
C LEU A 6 -9.49 72.51 -6.65
N LEU A 7 -9.57 71.35 -7.32
CA LEU A 7 -10.73 70.44 -7.28
C LEU A 7 -10.53 69.41 -6.16
N ALA A 8 -11.47 69.37 -5.21
CA ALA A 8 -11.51 68.35 -4.15
C ALA A 8 -11.92 66.96 -4.70
N PRO A 9 -11.46 65.85 -4.09
CA PRO A 9 -11.84 64.51 -4.51
C PRO A 9 -13.29 64.17 -4.10
N ARG A 10 -14.06 63.55 -5.00
CA ARG A 10 -15.42 63.04 -4.73
C ARG A 10 -15.36 61.82 -3.80
N PRO A 11 -16.35 61.63 -2.89
CA PRO A 11 -16.38 60.47 -2.00
C PRO A 11 -16.83 59.22 -2.74
N THR A 12 -16.03 58.17 -2.69
CA THR A 12 -16.40 56.81 -3.09
C THR A 12 -17.36 56.22 -2.04
N ARG A 13 -18.62 55.99 -2.41
CA ARG A 13 -19.58 55.26 -1.56
C ARG A 13 -19.20 53.78 -1.52
N LEU A 14 -18.58 53.34 -0.43
CA LEU A 14 -18.41 51.92 -0.10
C LEU A 14 -19.80 51.27 0.12
N LEU A 15 -20.08 50.20 -0.60
CA LEU A 15 -21.27 49.37 -0.41
C LEU A 15 -21.17 48.65 0.94
N THR A 16 -22.24 48.71 1.74
CA THR A 16 -22.29 47.96 3.00
C THR A 16 -22.31 46.45 2.74
N PRO A 17 -21.74 45.60 3.62
CA PRO A 17 -21.66 44.15 3.44
C PRO A 17 -23.02 43.50 3.14
N VAL A 18 -24.09 44.03 3.71
CA VAL A 18 -25.48 43.56 3.51
C VAL A 18 -25.98 43.83 2.08
N LYS A 19 -25.59 44.94 1.45
CA LYS A 19 -25.95 45.23 0.05
C LYS A 19 -25.14 44.38 -0.93
N ALA A 20 -23.87 44.10 -0.63
CA ALA A 20 -23.05 43.19 -1.40
C ALA A 20 -23.58 41.75 -1.36
N LEU A 21 -24.04 41.28 -0.18
CA LEU A 21 -24.62 39.95 -0.01
C LEU A 21 -25.95 39.79 -0.77
N ARG A 22 -26.82 40.83 -0.74
CA ARG A 22 -28.08 40.83 -1.50
C ARG A 22 -27.87 40.84 -3.02
N LEU A 23 -26.85 41.56 -3.50
CA LEU A 23 -26.46 41.56 -4.93
C LEU A 23 -25.87 40.22 -5.38
N LEU A 24 -25.13 39.53 -4.50
CA LEU A 24 -24.63 38.17 -4.74
C LEU A 24 -25.77 37.15 -4.78
N GLN A 25 -26.72 37.21 -3.84
CA GLN A 25 -27.92 36.37 -3.85
C GLN A 25 -28.79 36.60 -5.08
N SER A 26 -29.04 37.86 -5.47
CA SER A 26 -29.86 38.15 -6.65
C SER A 26 -29.20 37.70 -7.95
N ARG A 27 -27.86 37.76 -8.05
CA ARG A 27 -27.09 37.22 -9.18
C ARG A 27 -27.08 35.70 -9.20
N LEU A 28 -27.00 35.04 -8.04
CA LEU A 28 -27.06 33.58 -7.94
C LEU A 28 -28.45 33.05 -8.33
N ILE A 29 -29.51 33.73 -7.88
CA ILE A 29 -30.91 33.42 -8.24
C ILE A 29 -31.14 33.67 -9.73
N ALA A 30 -30.63 34.77 -10.31
CA ALA A 30 -30.73 35.02 -11.75
C ALA A 30 -29.98 33.96 -12.58
N VAL A 31 -28.81 33.49 -12.12
CA VAL A 31 -28.09 32.37 -12.75
C VAL A 31 -28.90 31.07 -12.67
N LEU A 32 -29.47 30.75 -11.52
CA LEU A 32 -30.31 29.56 -11.31
C LEU A 32 -31.61 29.59 -12.14
N VAL A 33 -32.22 30.77 -12.30
CA VAL A 33 -33.44 30.98 -13.12
C VAL A 33 -33.12 31.00 -14.62
N SER A 34 -31.90 31.38 -15.02
CA SER A 34 -31.47 31.42 -16.44
C SER A 34 -31.01 30.06 -17.02
N LEU A 35 -30.95 29.01 -16.19
CA LEU A 35 -30.58 27.68 -16.63
C LEU A 35 -31.75 27.02 -17.37
N ASN A 36 -31.71 27.07 -18.71
CA ASN A 36 -32.57 26.25 -19.57
C ASN A 36 -32.51 24.77 -19.12
N ALA A 37 -33.66 24.08 -19.19
CA ALA A 37 -33.82 22.65 -18.92
C ALA A 37 -32.71 21.76 -19.51
N ALA A 38 -32.14 22.08 -20.67
CA ALA A 38 -31.01 21.36 -21.26
C ALA A 38 -29.67 21.57 -20.52
N LYS A 39 -29.39 22.78 -20.02
CA LYS A 39 -28.22 23.06 -19.17
C LYS A 39 -28.42 22.47 -17.77
N LEU A 40 -29.63 22.56 -17.20
CA LEU A 40 -29.98 21.92 -15.94
C LEU A 40 -29.89 20.39 -16.05
N ARG A 41 -30.41 19.80 -17.15
CA ARG A 41 -30.28 18.37 -17.44
C ARG A 41 -28.83 17.95 -17.67
N ARG A 42 -27.99 18.74 -18.34
CA ARG A 42 -26.53 18.49 -18.44
C ARG A 42 -25.83 18.62 -17.09
N LEU A 43 -26.23 19.55 -16.24
CA LEU A 43 -25.68 19.71 -14.89
C LEU A 43 -26.12 18.58 -13.96
N LEU A 44 -27.36 18.09 -14.10
CA LEU A 44 -27.91 16.93 -13.39
C LEU A 44 -27.34 15.62 -13.92
N LEU A 45 -27.05 15.51 -15.22
CA LEU A 45 -26.35 14.36 -15.81
C LEU A 45 -24.87 14.36 -15.41
N ARG A 46 -24.22 15.53 -15.38
CA ARG A 46 -22.85 15.69 -14.85
C ARG A 46 -22.79 15.51 -13.34
N GLY A 47 -23.79 15.98 -12.62
CA GLY A 47 -23.96 15.79 -11.18
C GLY A 47 -24.27 14.33 -10.85
N GLY A 48 -25.08 13.66 -11.68
CA GLY A 48 -25.34 12.23 -11.63
C GLY A 48 -24.13 11.38 -12.01
N SER A 49 -23.28 11.84 -12.94
CA SER A 49 -22.02 11.16 -13.27
C SER A 49 -20.95 11.37 -12.20
N LEU A 50 -20.87 12.55 -11.59
CA LEU A 50 -20.01 12.78 -10.42
C LEU A 50 -20.51 11.99 -9.21
N TYR A 51 -21.82 11.98 -8.95
CA TYR A 51 -22.44 11.19 -7.90
C TYR A 51 -22.21 9.69 -8.13
N GLY A 52 -22.34 9.20 -9.38
CA GLY A 52 -22.01 7.83 -9.74
C GLY A 52 -20.53 7.50 -9.55
N ALA A 53 -19.62 8.41 -9.92
CA ALA A 53 -18.18 8.24 -9.68
C ALA A 53 -17.83 8.24 -8.18
N PHE A 54 -18.43 9.12 -7.38
CA PHE A 54 -18.26 9.11 -5.92
C PHE A 54 -18.90 7.89 -5.26
N ALA A 55 -20.08 7.44 -5.72
CA ALA A 55 -20.70 6.20 -5.26
C ALA A 55 -19.79 4.99 -5.55
N LEU A 56 -19.16 4.98 -6.72
CA LEU A 56 -18.22 3.94 -7.12
C LEU A 56 -16.89 4.00 -6.35
N LEU A 57 -16.38 5.18 -5.99
CA LEU A 57 -15.10 5.34 -5.27
C LEU A 57 -15.24 5.25 -3.75
N LEU A 58 -16.39 5.66 -3.21
CA LEU A 58 -16.69 5.65 -1.78
C LEU A 58 -17.55 4.44 -1.40
N GLY A 59 -17.92 3.60 -2.37
CA GLY A 59 -18.63 2.37 -2.10
C GLY A 59 -17.83 1.53 -1.11
N GLY A 60 -18.50 1.05 -0.06
CA GLY A 60 -17.87 0.39 1.08
C GLY A 60 -17.69 1.29 2.32
N PHE A 61 -17.74 2.61 2.17
CA PHE A 61 -17.64 3.57 3.28
C PHE A 61 -18.99 4.13 3.74
N TYR A 62 -20.11 3.60 3.25
CA TYR A 62 -21.46 4.00 3.66
C TYR A 62 -22.38 2.77 3.77
N ARG A 63 -23.45 2.88 4.55
CA ARG A 63 -24.44 1.83 4.81
C ARG A 63 -25.71 2.01 3.98
N HIS A 64 -26.05 3.26 3.63
CA HIS A 64 -27.26 3.61 2.89
C HIS A 64 -27.05 4.90 2.07
N PRO A 65 -27.88 5.19 1.05
CA PRO A 65 -27.64 6.29 0.11
C PRO A 65 -27.53 7.70 0.73
N LEU A 66 -28.17 7.97 1.86
CA LEU A 66 -28.07 9.27 2.54
C LEU A 66 -26.66 9.51 3.13
N GLU A 67 -26.05 8.47 3.68
CA GLU A 67 -24.66 8.54 4.15
C GLU A 67 -23.69 8.81 2.99
N LEU A 68 -23.97 8.34 1.77
CA LEU A 68 -23.13 8.66 0.60
C LEU A 68 -23.10 10.17 0.34
N VAL A 69 -24.23 10.87 0.48
CA VAL A 69 -24.29 12.34 0.35
C VAL A 69 -23.41 13.00 1.41
N GLU A 70 -23.52 12.54 2.66
CA GLU A 70 -22.72 13.06 3.79
C GLU A 70 -21.21 12.83 3.57
N VAL A 71 -20.80 11.60 3.26
CA VAL A 71 -19.39 11.24 3.03
C VAL A 71 -18.85 12.05 1.86
N THR A 72 -19.61 12.17 0.77
CA THR A 72 -19.22 12.98 -0.40
C THR A 72 -19.04 14.45 -0.03
N ALA A 73 -19.94 15.03 0.77
CA ALA A 73 -19.82 16.41 1.23
C ALA A 73 -18.56 16.60 2.10
N ARG A 74 -18.28 15.68 3.03
CA ARG A 74 -17.07 15.72 3.87
C ARG A 74 -15.78 15.54 3.07
N VAL A 75 -15.79 14.69 2.05
CA VAL A 75 -14.65 14.50 1.12
C VAL A 75 -14.38 15.79 0.37
N ASN A 76 -15.40 16.41 -0.23
CA ASN A 76 -15.25 17.69 -0.94
C ASN A 76 -14.74 18.80 -0.01
N PHE A 77 -15.31 18.92 1.19
CA PHE A 77 -14.84 19.86 2.20
C PHE A 77 -13.37 19.61 2.56
N THR A 78 -12.98 18.34 2.73
CA THR A 78 -11.60 17.97 3.06
C THR A 78 -10.62 18.30 1.94
N ILE A 79 -10.99 18.08 0.68
CA ILE A 79 -10.18 18.48 -0.48
C ILE A 79 -9.98 20.00 -0.47
N VAL A 80 -11.06 20.77 -0.39
CA VAL A 80 -11.00 22.24 -0.39
C VAL A 80 -10.16 22.76 0.78
N ARG A 81 -10.38 22.24 1.99
CA ARG A 81 -9.61 22.61 3.19
C ARG A 81 -8.12 22.32 3.02
N THR A 82 -7.77 21.17 2.45
CA THR A 82 -6.37 20.76 2.24
C THR A 82 -5.68 21.66 1.21
N VAL A 83 -6.35 21.94 0.08
CA VAL A 83 -5.83 22.87 -0.95
C VAL A 83 -5.69 24.29 -0.39
N LEU A 84 -6.67 24.78 0.36
CA LEU A 84 -6.59 26.09 1.00
C LEU A 84 -5.42 26.16 1.99
N ALA A 85 -5.24 25.12 2.82
CA ALA A 85 -4.11 25.05 3.74
C ALA A 85 -2.76 25.07 3.00
N TYR A 86 -2.64 24.38 1.86
CA TYR A 86 -1.45 24.42 1.01
C TYR A 86 -1.18 25.82 0.44
N VAL A 87 -2.22 26.52 -0.04
CA VAL A 87 -2.09 27.91 -0.53
C VAL A 87 -1.69 28.86 0.60
N LEU A 88 -2.28 28.72 1.79
CA LEU A 88 -1.93 29.52 2.97
C LEU A 88 -0.49 29.28 3.45
N ARG A 89 0.10 28.11 3.16
CA ARG A 89 1.53 27.83 3.36
C ARG A 89 2.43 28.39 2.25
N GLY A 90 1.90 29.21 1.34
CA GLY A 90 2.64 29.78 0.21
C GLY A 90 2.92 28.76 -0.89
N CYS A 91 1.95 27.88 -1.17
CA CYS A 91 2.08 26.78 -2.13
C CYS A 91 3.24 25.83 -1.80
N LYS A 92 3.40 25.54 -0.51
CA LYS A 92 4.41 24.59 -0.02
C LYS A 92 3.73 23.38 0.62
N PRO A 93 4.23 22.16 0.33
CA PRO A 93 3.68 20.98 0.94
C PRO A 93 3.91 21.00 2.45
N LEU A 94 3.08 20.26 3.19
CA LEU A 94 3.18 20.14 4.64
C LEU A 94 4.51 19.53 5.08
N TYR A 95 4.99 18.55 4.30
CA TYR A 95 6.31 17.94 4.44
C TYR A 95 7.06 18.05 3.12
N PRO A 96 8.40 18.24 3.13
CA PRO A 96 9.18 18.38 1.90
C PRO A 96 9.12 17.13 0.99
N GLU A 97 8.86 15.97 1.57
CA GLU A 97 8.72 14.68 0.87
C GLU A 97 7.40 14.55 0.10
N TRP A 98 6.43 15.44 0.35
CA TRP A 98 5.06 15.32 -0.14
C TRP A 98 4.78 16.21 -1.34
N THR A 99 3.83 15.78 -2.16
CA THR A 99 3.22 16.63 -3.19
C THR A 99 1.85 17.13 -2.69
N LEU A 100 1.31 18.18 -3.32
CA LEU A 100 -0.08 18.58 -3.08
C LEU A 100 -1.05 17.44 -3.41
N GLY A 101 -0.81 16.72 -4.51
CA GLY A 101 -1.65 15.58 -4.90
C GLY A 101 -1.68 14.52 -3.80
N PHE A 102 -0.51 14.21 -3.23
CA PHE A 102 -0.41 13.27 -2.12
C PHE A 102 -1.13 13.78 -0.87
N GLU A 103 -0.96 15.04 -0.49
CA GLU A 103 -1.68 15.63 0.64
C GLU A 103 -3.19 15.46 0.53
N VAL A 104 -3.74 15.71 -0.67
CA VAL A 104 -5.17 15.56 -0.93
C VAL A 104 -5.60 14.10 -0.83
N VAL A 105 -4.90 13.19 -1.50
CA VAL A 105 -5.20 11.75 -1.45
C VAL A 105 -5.13 11.23 -0.01
N ARG A 106 -4.05 11.54 0.70
CA ARG A 106 -3.83 11.17 2.10
C ARG A 106 -4.95 11.70 3.00
N ALA A 107 -5.35 12.95 2.84
CA ALA A 107 -6.39 13.56 3.66
C ALA A 107 -7.77 12.90 3.41
N VAL A 108 -8.08 12.58 2.16
CA VAL A 108 -9.32 11.86 1.79
C VAL A 108 -9.31 10.45 2.35
N VAL A 109 -8.21 9.70 2.18
CA VAL A 109 -8.07 8.33 2.70
C VAL A 109 -8.17 8.32 4.23
N ARG A 110 -7.50 9.24 4.93
CA ARG A 110 -7.62 9.33 6.40
C ARG A 110 -9.05 9.65 6.83
N LEU A 111 -9.74 10.58 6.14
CA LEU A 111 -11.13 10.89 6.44
C LEU A 111 -12.01 9.63 6.32
N THR A 112 -11.86 8.86 5.25
CA THR A 112 -12.69 7.68 5.02
C THR A 112 -12.36 6.56 5.99
N LEU A 113 -11.07 6.28 6.26
CA LEU A 113 -10.67 5.19 7.15
C LEU A 113 -10.90 5.50 8.65
N SER A 114 -10.55 6.69 9.14
CA SER A 114 -10.83 7.05 10.54
C SER A 114 -12.31 7.37 10.79
N GLY A 115 -13.02 7.92 9.80
CA GLY A 115 -14.44 8.26 9.96
C GLY A 115 -15.36 7.04 9.81
N TYR A 116 -15.02 6.13 8.90
CA TYR A 116 -15.96 5.14 8.37
C TYR A 116 -15.33 3.75 8.18
N GLY A 117 -14.12 3.52 8.71
CA GLY A 117 -13.37 2.28 8.51
C GLY A 117 -14.06 1.02 9.04
N ASP A 118 -14.90 1.14 10.07
CA ASP A 118 -15.71 0.02 10.59
C ASP A 118 -16.65 -0.55 9.53
N ARG A 119 -17.11 0.30 8.61
CA ARG A 119 -18.04 -0.09 7.54
C ARG A 119 -17.38 -0.98 6.49
N LEU A 120 -16.05 -0.97 6.38
CA LEU A 120 -15.31 -1.84 5.46
C LEU A 120 -15.42 -3.32 5.84
N LEU A 121 -15.77 -3.62 7.10
CA LEU A 121 -15.91 -4.99 7.60
C LEU A 121 -17.35 -5.52 7.45
N LEU A 122 -18.27 -4.74 6.89
CA LEU A 122 -19.56 -5.27 6.45
C LEU A 122 -19.33 -6.15 5.20
N PRO A 123 -19.84 -7.39 5.12
CA PRO A 123 -19.47 -8.33 4.05
C PRO A 123 -19.61 -7.76 2.63
N GLN A 124 -20.72 -7.09 2.33
CA GLN A 124 -20.97 -6.46 1.03
C GLN A 124 -19.99 -5.32 0.73
N ASN A 125 -19.62 -4.55 1.76
CA ASN A 125 -18.71 -3.42 1.65
C ASN A 125 -17.27 -3.88 1.42
N ALA A 126 -16.83 -4.91 2.16
CA ALA A 126 -15.51 -5.53 1.98
C ALA A 126 -15.33 -6.00 0.53
N GLN A 127 -16.31 -6.75 0.01
CA GLN A 127 -16.31 -7.24 -1.37
C GLN A 127 -16.28 -6.11 -2.40
N HIS A 128 -17.07 -5.06 -2.18
CA HIS A 128 -17.10 -3.90 -3.07
C HIS A 128 -15.76 -3.16 -3.10
N VAL A 129 -15.09 -3.00 -1.95
CA VAL A 129 -13.76 -2.37 -1.89
C VAL A 129 -12.69 -3.25 -2.55
N ARG A 130 -12.76 -4.58 -2.38
CA ARG A 130 -11.88 -5.53 -3.10
C ARG A 130 -12.06 -5.38 -4.61
N TRP A 131 -13.31 -5.36 -5.10
CA TRP A 131 -13.63 -5.15 -6.51
C TRP A 131 -13.14 -3.81 -7.05
N GLN A 132 -13.34 -2.70 -6.31
CA GLN A 132 -12.81 -1.39 -6.70
C GLN A 132 -11.28 -1.41 -6.80
N SER A 133 -10.61 -1.98 -5.79
CA SER A 133 -9.15 -2.03 -5.76
C SER A 133 -8.60 -2.87 -6.92
N GLU A 134 -9.33 -3.88 -7.38
CA GLU A 134 -9.01 -4.63 -8.58
C GLU A 134 -9.05 -3.77 -9.84
N TRP A 135 -10.11 -2.99 -10.04
CA TRP A 135 -10.25 -2.12 -11.21
C TRP A 135 -9.20 -1.02 -11.24
N VAL A 136 -9.05 -0.30 -10.13
CA VAL A 136 -8.07 0.79 -10.02
C VAL A 136 -6.66 0.25 -10.15
N GLY A 137 -6.35 -0.85 -9.46
CA GLY A 137 -5.08 -1.54 -9.53
C GLY A 137 -4.72 -2.01 -10.94
N THR A 138 -5.69 -2.59 -11.66
CA THR A 138 -5.50 -3.00 -13.06
C THR A 138 -5.19 -1.80 -13.96
N ALA A 139 -5.92 -0.69 -13.80
CA ALA A 139 -5.72 0.52 -14.61
C ALA A 139 -4.35 1.16 -14.36
N LEU A 140 -3.95 1.33 -13.10
CA LEU A 140 -2.63 1.86 -12.73
C LEU A 140 -1.51 0.90 -13.14
N GLY A 141 -1.72 -0.40 -12.93
CA GLY A 141 -0.80 -1.47 -13.29
C GLY A 141 -0.55 -1.55 -14.79
N PHE A 142 -1.55 -1.32 -15.62
CA PHE A 142 -1.39 -1.28 -17.09
C PHE A 142 -0.40 -0.20 -17.54
N VAL A 143 -0.45 0.98 -16.92
CA VAL A 143 0.49 2.06 -17.21
C VAL A 143 1.90 1.68 -16.73
N SER A 144 2.01 1.22 -15.48
CA SER A 144 3.29 0.85 -14.86
C SER A 144 4.02 -0.27 -15.60
N THR A 145 3.29 -1.35 -15.95
CA THR A 145 3.86 -2.51 -16.64
C THR A 145 4.38 -2.17 -18.03
N ARG A 146 3.78 -1.20 -18.73
CA ARG A 146 4.30 -0.70 -20.01
C ARG A 146 5.55 0.15 -19.82
N GLN A 147 5.59 1.00 -18.80
CA GLN A 147 6.74 1.85 -18.51
C GLN A 147 7.96 1.04 -18.06
N LEU A 148 7.74 0.00 -17.26
CA LEU A 148 8.81 -0.81 -16.66
C LEU A 148 9.11 -2.10 -17.44
N GLY A 149 8.44 -2.34 -18.56
CA GLY A 149 8.68 -3.51 -19.41
C GLY A 149 8.29 -4.84 -18.74
N THR A 150 7.27 -4.85 -17.88
CA THR A 150 6.77 -6.06 -17.21
C THR A 150 5.46 -6.57 -17.84
N SER A 151 5.11 -7.82 -17.53
CA SER A 151 3.83 -8.47 -17.83
C SER A 151 3.12 -8.84 -16.52
N VAL A 152 1.80 -9.01 -16.61
CA VAL A 152 0.94 -9.56 -15.56
C VAL A 152 0.37 -10.86 -16.08
N GLU A 153 0.59 -11.95 -15.36
CA GLU A 153 0.12 -13.29 -15.72
C GLU A 153 -0.75 -13.84 -14.58
N PRO A 154 -2.10 -13.74 -14.70
CA PRO A 154 -3.00 -14.26 -13.69
C PRO A 154 -3.08 -15.79 -13.74
N PHE A 155 -3.24 -16.43 -12.58
CA PHE A 155 -3.53 -17.86 -12.48
C PHE A 155 -4.44 -18.16 -11.28
N GLN A 156 -5.04 -19.35 -11.28
CA GLN A 156 -5.95 -19.79 -10.22
C GLN A 156 -5.27 -20.80 -9.31
N HIS A 157 -5.32 -20.57 -8.00
CA HIS A 157 -4.90 -21.52 -6.98
C HIS A 157 -5.74 -21.31 -5.72
N MET A 158 -6.17 -22.39 -5.06
CA MET A 158 -7.11 -22.37 -3.92
C MET A 158 -8.43 -21.60 -4.20
N GLY A 159 -8.87 -21.57 -5.46
CA GLY A 159 -10.07 -20.82 -5.88
C GLY A 159 -9.91 -19.30 -5.86
N LEU A 160 -8.67 -18.81 -5.81
CA LEU A 160 -8.34 -17.38 -5.84
C LEU A 160 -7.47 -17.06 -7.07
N GLU A 161 -7.65 -15.86 -7.63
CA GLU A 161 -6.73 -15.30 -8.62
C GLU A 161 -5.46 -14.79 -7.92
N HIS A 162 -4.31 -15.26 -8.37
CA HIS A 162 -2.97 -14.78 -8.01
C HIS A 162 -2.28 -14.22 -9.26
N LEU A 163 -1.28 -13.36 -9.09
CA LEU A 163 -0.65 -12.67 -10.22
C LEU A 163 0.87 -12.85 -10.23
N TRP A 164 1.40 -13.35 -11.33
CA TRP A 164 2.81 -13.24 -11.63
C TRP A 164 3.12 -11.88 -12.28
N ILE A 165 4.14 -11.20 -11.77
CA ILE A 165 4.77 -10.04 -12.40
C ILE A 165 6.14 -10.47 -12.91
N ARG A 166 6.32 -10.43 -14.23
CA ARG A 166 7.52 -10.93 -14.92
C ARG A 166 8.03 -9.90 -15.92
N SER A 167 9.29 -10.02 -16.34
CA SER A 167 9.79 -9.23 -17.47
C SER A 167 9.03 -9.61 -18.74
N ARG A 168 8.57 -8.62 -19.51
CA ARG A 168 7.89 -8.84 -20.80
C ARG A 168 8.82 -9.44 -21.84
N THR A 169 10.09 -9.06 -21.77
CA THR A 169 11.19 -9.63 -22.56
C THR A 169 12.21 -10.21 -21.57
N PRO A 170 12.03 -11.46 -21.10
CA PRO A 170 12.96 -12.09 -20.19
C PRO A 170 14.36 -12.15 -20.81
N PRO A 171 15.43 -11.94 -20.02
CA PRO A 171 16.80 -12.13 -20.49
C PRO A 171 16.99 -13.56 -21.03
N VAL A 172 17.67 -13.67 -22.16
CA VAL A 172 18.02 -14.96 -22.77
C VAL A 172 19.47 -15.27 -22.44
N ALA A 173 19.71 -16.44 -21.85
CA ALA A 173 21.04 -16.89 -21.47
C ALA A 173 21.84 -17.31 -22.71
N LYS A 174 23.10 -16.89 -22.82
CA LYS A 174 24.01 -17.40 -23.86
C LYS A 174 24.52 -18.80 -23.53
N SER A 175 24.72 -19.11 -22.24
CA SER A 175 25.12 -20.44 -21.75
C SER A 175 23.96 -21.42 -21.57
N GLY A 176 22.70 -20.95 -21.65
CA GLY A 176 21.52 -21.72 -21.24
C GLY A 176 21.29 -21.81 -19.73
N ARG A 177 22.18 -21.27 -18.89
CA ARG A 177 21.98 -21.20 -17.43
C ARG A 177 20.97 -20.10 -17.07
N VAL A 178 19.98 -20.43 -16.22
CA VAL A 178 18.96 -19.47 -15.78
C VAL A 178 18.89 -19.44 -14.26
N HIS A 179 19.15 -18.27 -13.68
CA HIS A 179 18.92 -18.00 -12.26
C HIS A 179 17.53 -17.39 -12.09
N ARG A 180 16.60 -18.17 -11.55
CA ARG A 180 15.25 -17.68 -11.22
C ARG A 180 15.19 -17.28 -9.75
N VAL A 181 14.70 -16.07 -9.47
CA VAL A 181 14.48 -15.57 -8.11
C VAL A 181 13.10 -14.93 -7.99
N VAL A 182 12.43 -15.14 -6.86
CA VAL A 182 11.03 -14.74 -6.66
C VAL A 182 10.87 -13.98 -5.35
N VAL A 183 10.19 -12.83 -5.42
CA VAL A 183 9.60 -12.20 -4.24
C VAL A 183 8.13 -12.63 -4.16
N LEU A 184 7.79 -13.45 -3.17
CA LEU A 184 6.40 -13.81 -2.87
C LEU A 184 5.81 -12.72 -1.97
N TYR A 185 4.83 -11.97 -2.47
CA TYR A 185 4.33 -10.79 -1.80
C TYR A 185 2.87 -10.96 -1.36
N TYR A 186 2.61 -10.84 -0.06
CA TYR A 186 1.28 -10.81 0.54
C TYR A 186 0.84 -9.37 0.75
N HIS A 187 -0.28 -9.02 0.16
CA HIS A 187 -0.75 -7.64 0.15
C HIS A 187 -1.35 -7.19 1.50
N GLY A 188 -1.26 -5.90 1.82
CA GLY A 188 -1.95 -5.30 2.97
C GLY A 188 -3.44 -5.07 2.75
N GLY A 189 -4.08 -4.31 3.64
CA GLY A 189 -5.53 -4.09 3.64
C GLY A 189 -6.25 -4.66 4.87
N GLY A 190 -5.54 -4.79 5.99
CA GLY A 190 -6.13 -5.16 7.27
C GLY A 190 -6.79 -6.53 7.30
N PHE A 191 -6.29 -7.49 6.50
CA PHE A 191 -6.90 -8.81 6.25
C PHE A 191 -8.30 -8.76 5.63
N ALA A 192 -8.84 -7.58 5.35
CA ALA A 192 -10.25 -7.38 5.02
C ALA A 192 -10.46 -6.97 3.57
N VAL A 193 -9.62 -6.05 3.10
CA VAL A 193 -9.83 -5.34 1.84
C VAL A 193 -8.62 -5.49 0.91
N MET A 194 -8.69 -4.82 -0.25
CA MET A 194 -7.72 -4.86 -1.33
C MET A 194 -7.68 -6.18 -2.11
N SER A 195 -7.22 -6.07 -3.35
CA SER A 195 -6.97 -7.15 -4.30
C SER A 195 -5.47 -7.16 -4.64
N PRO A 196 -4.87 -8.32 -4.97
CA PRO A 196 -3.48 -8.35 -5.47
C PRO A 196 -3.28 -7.40 -6.66
N ARG A 197 -4.32 -7.17 -7.48
CA ARG A 197 -4.26 -6.24 -8.62
C ARG A 197 -3.92 -4.80 -8.22
N TRP A 198 -4.27 -4.37 -7.00
CA TRP A 198 -3.87 -3.07 -6.47
C TRP A 198 -2.34 -2.89 -6.42
N TYR A 199 -1.61 -3.99 -6.27
CA TYR A 199 -0.17 -4.00 -6.06
C TYR A 199 0.62 -4.22 -7.36
N ILE A 200 -0.03 -4.27 -8.54
CA ILE A 200 0.68 -4.48 -9.82
C ILE A 200 1.75 -3.41 -10.04
N ALA A 201 1.42 -2.13 -9.83
CA ALA A 201 2.38 -1.04 -10.05
C ALA A 201 3.58 -1.13 -9.09
N PHE A 202 3.30 -1.36 -7.80
CA PHE A 202 4.32 -1.59 -6.77
C PHE A 202 5.21 -2.79 -7.11
N ALA A 203 4.62 -3.93 -7.47
CA ALA A 203 5.36 -5.14 -7.79
C ALA A 203 6.21 -5.00 -9.06
N SER A 204 5.73 -4.26 -10.07
CA SER A 204 6.55 -3.92 -11.24
C SER A 204 7.78 -3.08 -10.85
N GLU A 205 7.63 -2.10 -9.95
CA GLU A 205 8.74 -1.29 -9.44
C GLU A 205 9.74 -2.16 -8.67
N VAL A 206 9.26 -3.02 -7.75
CA VAL A 206 10.11 -3.96 -7.01
C VAL A 206 10.86 -4.89 -7.96
N GLN A 207 10.15 -5.52 -8.91
CA GLN A 207 10.73 -6.43 -9.88
C GLN A 207 11.83 -5.75 -10.70
N SER A 208 11.55 -4.57 -11.25
CA SER A 208 12.47 -3.83 -12.12
C SER A 208 13.71 -3.37 -11.35
N ARG A 209 13.55 -2.85 -10.12
CA ARG A 209 14.66 -2.38 -9.29
C ARG A 209 15.52 -3.53 -8.79
N VAL A 210 14.92 -4.63 -8.34
CA VAL A 210 15.67 -5.84 -7.94
C VAL A 210 16.46 -6.37 -9.14
N ALA A 211 15.86 -6.47 -10.32
CA ALA A 211 16.58 -6.91 -11.53
C ALA A 211 17.77 -6.03 -11.85
N LYS A 212 17.58 -4.70 -11.84
CA LYS A 212 18.65 -3.73 -12.08
C LYS A 212 19.80 -3.85 -11.07
N LEU A 213 19.48 -3.88 -9.78
CA LEU A 213 20.48 -3.94 -8.71
C LEU A 213 21.19 -5.29 -8.66
N LEU A 214 20.47 -6.39 -8.88
CA LEU A 214 21.03 -7.73 -8.90
C LEU A 214 22.01 -7.89 -10.07
N HIS A 215 21.66 -7.41 -11.26
CA HIS A 215 22.57 -7.40 -12.41
C HIS A 215 23.84 -6.59 -12.11
N ALA A 216 23.71 -5.40 -11.52
CA ALA A 216 24.86 -4.58 -11.13
C ALA A 216 25.77 -5.25 -10.09
N GLN A 217 25.23 -6.04 -9.16
CA GLN A 217 25.99 -6.71 -8.09
C GLN A 217 26.68 -8.01 -8.54
N LEU A 218 26.14 -8.68 -9.56
CA LEU A 218 26.75 -9.87 -10.15
C LEU A 218 27.81 -9.51 -11.20
N GLY A 219 27.70 -8.34 -11.84
CA GLY A 219 28.67 -7.83 -12.81
C GLY A 219 28.68 -8.63 -14.12
N GLU A 220 29.64 -8.33 -15.01
CA GLU A 220 29.81 -8.99 -16.32
C GLU A 220 30.31 -10.45 -16.21
N HIS A 221 30.73 -10.90 -15.03
CA HIS A 221 31.25 -12.25 -14.81
C HIS A 221 30.21 -13.36 -15.05
N ASP A 222 28.94 -13.02 -15.14
CA ASP A 222 27.82 -13.93 -15.41
C ASP A 222 27.04 -13.55 -16.69
N ASP A 223 27.67 -12.82 -17.63
CA ASP A 223 27.07 -12.34 -18.90
C ASP A 223 26.48 -13.46 -19.79
N ASP A 224 26.77 -14.71 -19.44
CA ASP A 224 26.23 -15.88 -20.11
C ASP A 224 24.97 -16.46 -19.44
N ALA A 225 24.67 -16.15 -18.18
CA ALA A 225 23.47 -16.65 -17.48
C ALA A 225 22.34 -15.61 -17.49
N ALA A 226 21.11 -16.07 -17.69
CA ALA A 226 19.93 -15.20 -17.57
C ALA A 226 19.46 -15.13 -16.13
N ILE A 227 19.19 -13.93 -15.63
CA ILE A 227 18.58 -13.73 -14.32
C ILE A 227 17.10 -13.35 -14.50
N HIS A 228 16.22 -14.21 -14.02
CA HIS A 228 14.77 -14.02 -14.08
C HIS A 228 14.27 -13.60 -12.70
N VAL A 229 14.13 -12.30 -12.50
CA VAL A 229 13.49 -11.72 -11.31
C VAL A 229 11.99 -11.65 -11.53
N GLN A 230 11.24 -12.21 -10.58
CA GLN A 230 9.78 -12.25 -10.63
C GLN A 230 9.18 -11.85 -9.28
N VAL A 231 7.97 -11.30 -9.31
CA VAL A 231 7.18 -11.06 -8.09
C VAL A 231 5.87 -11.84 -8.22
N LEU A 232 5.54 -12.62 -7.21
CA LEU A 232 4.25 -13.31 -7.11
C LEU A 232 3.37 -12.57 -6.11
N LEU A 233 2.33 -11.92 -6.60
CA LEU A 233 1.30 -11.31 -5.78
C LEU A 233 0.29 -12.39 -5.36
N ALA A 234 0.45 -12.89 -4.14
CA ALA A 234 -0.42 -13.90 -3.57
C ALA A 234 -1.72 -13.27 -3.05
N ASN A 235 -2.83 -13.89 -3.40
CA ASN A 235 -4.13 -13.61 -2.85
C ASN A 235 -4.43 -14.60 -1.72
N TYR A 236 -5.30 -14.20 -0.82
CA TYR A 236 -5.65 -14.99 0.36
C TYR A 236 -7.11 -14.70 0.74
N ARG A 237 -7.76 -15.64 1.41
CA ARG A 237 -9.11 -15.46 1.96
C ARG A 237 -9.08 -14.42 3.10
N LYS A 238 -10.14 -13.63 3.21
CA LYS A 238 -10.15 -12.38 4.00
C LYS A 238 -11.34 -12.33 4.95
N ILE A 239 -11.22 -11.48 5.98
CA ILE A 239 -12.35 -11.14 6.85
C ILE A 239 -13.30 -10.15 6.16
N PRO A 240 -14.59 -10.16 6.53
CA PRO A 240 -15.22 -10.94 7.60
C PRO A 240 -15.53 -12.41 7.29
N GLU A 241 -15.38 -12.85 6.03
CA GLU A 241 -15.80 -14.21 5.63
C GLU A 241 -14.90 -15.32 6.16
N HIS A 242 -13.60 -15.03 6.30
CA HIS A 242 -12.58 -16.00 6.64
C HIS A 242 -11.62 -15.42 7.71
N PRO A 243 -11.93 -15.59 9.01
CA PRO A 243 -11.04 -15.19 10.10
C PRO A 243 -9.79 -16.08 10.18
N TYR A 244 -8.87 -15.72 11.05
CA TYR A 244 -7.74 -16.56 11.43
C TYR A 244 -8.23 -17.98 11.81
N PRO A 245 -7.53 -19.06 11.38
CA PRO A 245 -6.22 -19.09 10.75
C PRO A 245 -6.21 -19.07 9.21
N LEU A 246 -7.36 -19.01 8.53
CA LEU A 246 -7.45 -19.20 7.07
C LEU A 246 -6.54 -18.28 6.24
N PRO A 247 -6.43 -16.96 6.53
CA PRO A 247 -5.49 -16.09 5.82
C PRO A 247 -4.04 -16.54 5.93
N CYS A 248 -3.63 -17.07 7.10
CA CYS A 248 -2.29 -17.58 7.34
C CYS A 248 -2.05 -18.94 6.66
N ASP A 249 -3.07 -19.80 6.65
CA ASP A 249 -3.03 -21.07 5.91
C ASP A 249 -2.84 -20.83 4.41
N ASP A 250 -3.56 -19.87 3.84
CA ASP A 250 -3.43 -19.49 2.43
C ASP A 250 -2.04 -18.91 2.11
N ALA A 251 -1.50 -18.08 3.01
CA ALA A 251 -0.17 -17.50 2.84
C ALA A 251 0.91 -18.60 2.80
N LEU A 252 0.87 -19.55 3.73
CA LEU A 252 1.76 -20.71 3.75
C LEU A 252 1.59 -21.57 2.51
N SER A 253 0.35 -21.85 2.09
CA SER A 253 0.07 -22.66 0.90
C SER A 253 0.66 -22.05 -0.38
N MET A 254 0.67 -20.71 -0.50
CA MET A 254 1.32 -20.04 -1.63
C MET A 254 2.85 -20.15 -1.61
N TYR A 255 3.47 -20.25 -0.44
CA TYR A 255 4.89 -20.56 -0.34
C TYR A 255 5.16 -22.02 -0.74
N GLU A 256 4.34 -22.95 -0.26
CA GLU A 256 4.43 -24.37 -0.64
C GLU A 256 4.20 -24.57 -2.14
N TYR A 257 3.31 -23.80 -2.77
CA TYR A 257 3.13 -23.78 -4.22
C TYR A 257 4.44 -23.44 -4.95
N LEU A 258 5.22 -22.47 -4.46
CA LEU A 258 6.52 -22.13 -5.05
C LEU A 258 7.53 -23.27 -4.94
N LEU A 259 7.56 -23.97 -3.81
CA LEU A 259 8.48 -25.09 -3.61
C LEU A 259 8.05 -26.32 -4.43
N THR A 260 6.77 -26.65 -4.42
CA THR A 260 6.26 -27.94 -4.91
C THR A 260 5.82 -27.90 -6.37
N HIS A 261 5.16 -26.83 -6.82
CA HIS A 261 4.67 -26.70 -8.19
C HIS A 261 5.68 -26.00 -9.07
N GLU A 262 6.20 -24.85 -8.63
CA GLU A 262 7.19 -24.07 -9.37
C GLU A 262 8.62 -24.61 -9.23
N LYS A 263 8.83 -25.61 -8.36
CA LYS A 263 10.11 -26.31 -8.13
C LYS A 263 11.25 -25.37 -7.75
N LEU A 264 10.94 -24.28 -7.04
CA LEU A 264 11.95 -23.36 -6.53
C LEU A 264 12.57 -23.90 -5.26
N SER A 265 13.87 -23.66 -5.08
CA SER A 265 14.52 -23.85 -3.78
C SER A 265 14.18 -22.69 -2.83
N PRO A 266 14.19 -22.89 -1.51
CA PRO A 266 14.00 -21.82 -0.53
C PRO A 266 14.97 -20.64 -0.72
N SER A 267 16.20 -20.95 -1.17
CA SER A 267 17.26 -19.97 -1.46
C SER A 267 16.97 -19.03 -2.64
N GLN A 268 15.90 -19.28 -3.40
CA GLN A 268 15.43 -18.46 -4.51
C GLN A 268 14.23 -17.60 -4.15
N ILE A 269 13.72 -17.69 -2.93
CA ILE A 269 12.47 -17.05 -2.52
C ILE A 269 12.74 -16.05 -1.39
N ILE A 270 12.27 -14.83 -1.57
CA ILE A 270 12.12 -13.84 -0.51
C ILE A 270 10.63 -13.62 -0.26
N LEU A 271 10.21 -13.63 1.00
CA LEU A 271 8.84 -13.27 1.36
C LEU A 271 8.72 -11.74 1.50
N GLY A 272 7.60 -11.18 1.11
CA GLY A 272 7.33 -9.75 1.22
C GLY A 272 5.89 -9.49 1.65
N GLY A 273 5.66 -8.42 2.38
CA GLY A 273 4.29 -7.99 2.66
C GLY A 273 4.21 -6.68 3.42
N ASP A 274 3.11 -5.97 3.22
CA ASP A 274 2.84 -4.71 3.90
C ASP A 274 1.67 -4.80 4.87
N SER A 275 1.73 -4.04 5.96
CA SER A 275 0.64 -3.96 6.94
C SER A 275 0.23 -5.37 7.40
N ALA A 276 -1.04 -5.76 7.24
CA ALA A 276 -1.54 -7.12 7.48
C ALA A 276 -0.78 -8.22 6.72
N GLY A 277 -0.33 -7.95 5.49
CA GLY A 277 0.52 -8.86 4.72
C GLY A 277 1.87 -9.11 5.39
N GLY A 278 2.40 -8.13 6.13
CA GLY A 278 3.60 -8.31 6.96
C GLY A 278 3.39 -9.30 8.11
N ALA A 279 2.18 -9.37 8.69
CA ALA A 279 1.82 -10.44 9.62
C ALA A 279 1.74 -11.80 8.94
N LEU A 280 1.20 -11.89 7.72
CA LEU A 280 1.17 -13.14 6.95
C LEU A 280 2.58 -13.64 6.61
N VAL A 281 3.51 -12.75 6.29
CA VAL A 281 4.94 -13.10 6.14
C VAL A 281 5.46 -13.72 7.44
N MET A 282 5.29 -13.03 8.56
CA MET A 282 5.80 -13.49 9.85
C MET A 282 5.18 -14.82 10.28
N SER A 283 3.86 -14.98 10.14
CA SER A 283 3.16 -16.25 10.37
C SER A 283 3.74 -17.37 9.52
N THR A 284 3.92 -17.13 8.21
CA THR A 284 4.49 -18.11 7.28
C THR A 284 5.91 -18.52 7.71
N LEU A 285 6.76 -17.56 8.06
CA LEU A 285 8.11 -17.81 8.57
C LEU A 285 8.11 -18.65 9.85
N LEU A 286 7.26 -18.29 10.83
CA LEU A 286 7.14 -19.01 12.10
C LEU A 286 6.71 -20.46 11.88
N ARG A 287 5.70 -20.70 11.01
CA ARG A 287 5.21 -22.04 10.66
C ARG A 287 6.28 -22.87 9.96
N ILE A 288 6.98 -22.31 8.98
CA ILE A 288 8.08 -23.01 8.28
C ILE A 288 9.18 -23.35 9.27
N ARG A 289 9.64 -22.40 10.08
CA ARG A 289 10.71 -22.62 11.06
C ARG A 289 10.35 -23.70 12.09
N ASN A 290 9.08 -23.75 12.52
CA ASN A 290 8.61 -24.71 13.51
C ASN A 290 8.40 -26.13 12.94
N HIS A 291 7.98 -26.27 11.68
CA HIS A 291 7.56 -27.55 11.12
C HIS A 291 8.49 -28.10 10.03
N GLN A 292 9.15 -27.23 9.27
CA GLN A 292 9.99 -27.57 8.13
C GLN A 292 11.17 -26.59 7.98
N PRO A 293 12.10 -26.50 8.95
CA PRO A 293 13.15 -25.49 8.96
C PRO A 293 14.09 -25.55 7.74
N VAL A 294 14.24 -26.72 7.10
CA VAL A 294 14.98 -26.88 5.83
C VAL A 294 14.38 -26.06 4.68
N ASN A 295 13.08 -25.73 4.77
CA ASN A 295 12.35 -24.94 3.79
C ASN A 295 12.33 -23.45 4.12
N THR A 296 13.19 -22.95 5.02
CA THR A 296 13.23 -21.52 5.36
C THR A 296 13.61 -20.67 4.14
N PRO A 297 12.82 -19.63 3.76
CA PRO A 297 13.12 -18.79 2.61
C PRO A 297 14.39 -17.97 2.84
N LEU A 298 14.95 -17.44 1.75
CA LEU A 298 16.22 -16.71 1.77
C LEU A 298 16.21 -15.49 2.71
N ALA A 299 15.11 -14.72 2.70
CA ALA A 299 14.93 -13.54 3.54
C ALA A 299 13.46 -13.09 3.55
N ALA A 300 13.15 -12.03 4.30
CA ALA A 300 11.84 -11.39 4.30
C ALA A 300 11.87 -9.85 4.27
N LEU A 301 10.84 -9.26 3.67
CA LEU A 301 10.60 -7.82 3.56
C LEU A 301 9.27 -7.47 4.24
N LEU A 302 9.31 -6.67 5.30
CA LEU A 302 8.14 -6.20 6.02
C LEU A 302 7.97 -4.70 5.81
N VAL A 303 6.82 -4.25 5.32
CA VAL A 303 6.52 -2.83 5.11
C VAL A 303 5.41 -2.37 6.05
N CYS A 304 5.75 -1.56 7.04
CA CYS A 304 4.85 -1.06 8.07
C CYS A 304 4.00 -2.20 8.71
N PRO A 305 4.64 -3.28 9.21
CA PRO A 305 3.95 -4.53 9.56
C PRO A 305 2.91 -4.39 10.68
N PHE A 306 1.73 -4.98 10.46
CA PHE A 306 0.66 -5.08 11.45
C PHE A 306 0.65 -6.48 12.08
N ILE A 307 1.39 -6.64 13.18
CA ILE A 307 1.86 -7.93 13.74
C ILE A 307 1.45 -8.19 15.19
N ASP A 308 0.70 -7.28 15.80
CA ASP A 308 0.30 -7.37 17.20
C ASP A 308 -1.21 -7.11 17.29
N MET A 309 -1.95 -8.15 17.70
CA MET A 309 -3.40 -8.10 17.89
C MET A 309 -3.84 -7.66 19.29
N GLU A 310 -2.91 -7.43 20.21
CA GLU A 310 -3.21 -7.04 21.58
C GLU A 310 -3.10 -5.52 21.81
N SER A 311 -2.27 -4.83 21.03
CA SER A 311 -2.03 -3.40 21.20
C SER A 311 -2.51 -2.58 20.01
N GLY A 312 -3.60 -1.83 20.23
CA GLY A 312 -3.98 -0.74 19.35
C GLY A 312 -3.07 0.46 19.59
N GLY A 313 -2.39 0.95 18.56
CA GLY A 313 -1.64 2.21 18.66
C GLY A 313 -2.57 3.40 18.93
N ASN A 314 -2.04 4.46 19.56
CA ASN A 314 -2.80 5.69 19.81
C ASN A 314 -2.84 6.56 18.53
N GLU A 315 -3.89 6.44 17.72
CA GLU A 315 -3.97 7.17 16.45
C GLU A 315 -3.93 8.70 16.60
N HIS A 316 -4.28 9.24 17.77
CA HIS A 316 -4.33 10.68 18.02
C HIS A 316 -2.94 11.31 18.03
N GLU A 317 -1.91 10.53 18.36
CA GLU A 317 -0.50 10.94 18.28
C GLU A 317 0.00 10.96 16.83
N TYR A 318 -0.73 10.35 15.89
CA TYR A 318 -0.35 10.21 14.49
C TYR A 318 -1.41 10.81 13.55
N PRO A 319 -1.67 12.13 13.61
CA PRO A 319 -2.71 12.81 12.83
C PRO A 319 -2.43 12.80 11.32
N HIS A 320 -1.23 12.35 10.91
CA HIS A 320 -0.77 12.23 9.53
C HIS A 320 -0.74 10.80 8.97
N CYS A 321 -1.04 9.78 9.79
CA CYS A 321 -1.21 8.41 9.32
C CYS A 321 -2.41 8.29 8.36
N ILE A 322 -2.39 7.38 7.39
CA ILE A 322 -3.54 7.16 6.48
C ILE A 322 -4.60 6.24 7.09
N ILE A 323 -4.18 5.24 7.88
CA ILE A 323 -5.06 4.29 8.56
C ILE A 323 -5.52 4.88 9.89
N GLY A 324 -6.70 4.46 10.37
CA GLY A 324 -7.31 4.97 11.60
C GLY A 324 -7.74 3.87 12.56
N ASP A 325 -7.96 4.23 13.82
CA ASP A 325 -8.35 3.35 14.92
C ASP A 325 -9.65 2.59 14.65
N ARG A 326 -10.65 3.23 14.06
CA ARG A 326 -11.94 2.59 13.74
C ARG A 326 -11.78 1.37 12.87
N LEU A 327 -10.89 1.44 11.88
CA LEU A 327 -10.55 0.29 11.04
C LEU A 327 -9.79 -0.75 11.86
N GLY A 328 -8.77 -0.36 12.63
CA GLY A 328 -8.00 -1.28 13.48
C GLY A 328 -8.90 -2.06 14.46
N ILE A 329 -9.76 -1.37 15.20
CA ILE A 329 -10.74 -1.95 16.13
C ILE A 329 -11.67 -2.93 15.40
N ALA A 330 -12.17 -2.56 14.21
CA ALA A 330 -13.03 -3.44 13.43
C ALA A 330 -12.28 -4.68 12.93
N ILE A 331 -11.01 -4.56 12.57
CA ILE A 331 -10.17 -5.70 12.20
C ILE A 331 -9.97 -6.62 13.40
N TYR A 332 -9.58 -6.09 14.57
CA TYR A 332 -9.41 -6.89 15.78
C TYR A 332 -10.68 -7.68 16.14
N ALA A 333 -11.85 -7.04 16.03
CA ALA A 333 -13.13 -7.67 16.34
C ALA A 333 -13.57 -8.78 15.35
N ASN A 334 -12.96 -8.86 14.17
CA ASN A 334 -13.35 -9.80 13.11
C ASN A 334 -12.24 -10.78 12.69
N TYR A 335 -10.97 -10.47 12.97
CA TYR A 335 -9.83 -11.28 12.56
C TYR A 335 -9.62 -12.50 13.44
N LEU A 336 -9.72 -12.31 14.76
CA LEU A 336 -9.52 -13.38 15.71
C LEU A 336 -10.80 -14.21 15.84
N PRO A 337 -10.69 -15.53 16.09
CA PRO A 337 -11.84 -16.35 16.45
C PRO A 337 -12.60 -15.74 17.63
N LYS A 338 -13.93 -15.73 17.57
CA LYS A 338 -14.77 -15.19 18.68
C LYS A 338 -14.77 -16.09 19.92
N GLU A 339 -14.39 -17.35 19.75
CA GLU A 339 -14.38 -18.38 20.79
C GLU A 339 -13.02 -19.07 20.76
N GLY A 340 -12.52 -19.44 21.94
CA GLY A 340 -11.22 -20.10 22.12
C GLY A 340 -10.29 -19.36 23.07
N ASP A 341 -9.20 -20.03 23.45
CA ASP A 341 -8.15 -19.42 24.26
C ASP A 341 -7.34 -18.43 23.43
N VAL A 342 -7.24 -17.18 23.87
CA VAL A 342 -6.48 -16.13 23.17
C VAL A 342 -5.01 -16.50 22.98
N TRP A 343 -4.45 -17.29 23.92
CA TRP A 343 -3.08 -17.78 23.84
C TRP A 343 -2.89 -18.86 22.77
N SER A 344 -3.96 -19.53 22.35
CA SER A 344 -3.94 -20.50 21.25
C SER A 344 -3.84 -19.85 19.87
N TRP A 345 -4.06 -18.53 19.79
CA TRP A 345 -4.02 -17.81 18.52
C TRP A 345 -2.61 -17.64 17.97
N GLY A 346 -1.57 -17.98 18.74
CA GLY A 346 -0.22 -18.25 18.26
C GLY A 346 0.33 -17.18 17.31
N ASP A 347 0.46 -17.53 16.04
CA ASP A 347 1.04 -16.66 15.01
C ASP A 347 0.04 -15.67 14.36
N ALA A 348 -1.17 -15.53 14.92
CA ALA A 348 -2.05 -14.40 14.66
C ALA A 348 -1.46 -13.06 15.14
N SER A 349 -0.61 -13.11 16.18
CA SER A 349 0.15 -11.98 16.70
C SER A 349 1.66 -12.30 16.75
N PRO A 350 2.35 -12.33 15.60
CA PRO A 350 3.75 -12.74 15.55
C PRO A 350 4.70 -11.95 16.45
N ALA A 351 4.31 -10.74 16.88
CA ALA A 351 5.07 -9.93 17.83
C ALA A 351 5.33 -10.62 19.19
N HIS A 352 4.56 -11.65 19.54
CA HIS A 352 4.68 -12.35 20.83
C HIS A 352 5.38 -13.73 20.72
N CYS A 353 5.70 -14.19 19.51
CA CYS A 353 6.32 -15.50 19.28
C CYS A 353 7.85 -15.46 19.41
N ASP A 354 8.50 -16.60 19.69
CA ASP A 354 9.96 -16.71 19.60
C ASP A 354 10.43 -16.49 18.15
N LEU A 355 11.39 -15.59 17.95
CA LEU A 355 11.91 -15.19 16.64
C LEU A 355 13.27 -15.85 16.31
N GLN A 356 13.79 -16.73 17.17
CA GLN A 356 15.03 -17.48 16.92
C GLN A 356 14.98 -18.32 15.65
N GLY A 357 16.06 -18.31 14.86
CA GLY A 357 16.18 -19.12 13.65
C GLY A 357 15.33 -18.63 12.46
N LEU A 358 14.68 -17.46 12.57
CA LEU A 358 14.09 -16.79 11.41
C LEU A 358 15.19 -16.26 10.47
N PRO A 359 14.92 -16.17 9.15
CA PRO A 359 15.90 -15.70 8.17
C PRO A 359 16.19 -14.20 8.34
N PRO A 360 17.10 -13.62 7.53
CA PRO A 360 17.28 -12.18 7.47
C PRO A 360 15.95 -11.45 7.20
N VAL A 361 15.69 -10.35 7.91
CA VAL A 361 14.46 -9.55 7.76
C VAL A 361 14.78 -8.07 7.61
N TYR A 362 14.16 -7.45 6.63
CA TYR A 362 14.13 -6.01 6.46
C TYR A 362 12.78 -5.45 6.88
N ILE A 363 12.79 -4.51 7.82
CA ILE A 363 11.60 -3.80 8.31
C ILE A 363 11.66 -2.36 7.81
N GLN A 364 10.80 -2.03 6.84
CA GLN A 364 10.53 -0.64 6.48
C GLN A 364 9.42 -0.10 7.37
N ALA A 365 9.68 0.98 8.08
CA ALA A 365 8.70 1.69 8.88
C ALA A 365 8.61 3.15 8.45
N ALA A 366 7.52 3.81 8.83
CA ALA A 366 7.28 5.21 8.49
C ALA A 366 7.04 6.02 9.76
N GLU A 367 7.63 7.20 9.86
CA GLU A 367 7.56 8.05 11.06
C GLU A 367 6.12 8.47 11.40
N LEU A 368 5.30 8.71 10.39
CA LEU A 368 3.92 9.17 10.55
C LEU A 368 2.92 8.00 10.61
N ASP A 369 3.40 6.77 10.76
CA ASP A 369 2.57 5.57 10.89
C ASP A 369 2.26 5.26 12.36
N TYR A 370 0.98 5.08 12.70
CA TYR A 370 0.61 4.69 14.06
C TYR A 370 1.08 3.27 14.41
N LEU A 371 1.44 2.43 13.41
CA LEU A 371 2.03 1.10 13.61
C LEU A 371 3.56 1.13 13.74
N LEU A 372 4.20 2.30 13.71
CA LEU A 372 5.64 2.42 13.99
C LEU A 372 6.06 1.75 15.32
N PRO A 373 5.31 1.87 16.44
CA PRO A 373 5.63 1.15 17.67
C PRO A 373 5.63 -0.38 17.51
N ASN A 374 4.83 -0.94 16.61
CA ASN A 374 4.84 -2.39 16.33
C ASN A 374 6.14 -2.78 15.64
N SER A 375 6.55 -2.02 14.64
CA SER A 375 7.82 -2.23 13.94
C SER A 375 9.02 -2.16 14.89
N LYS A 376 9.03 -1.15 15.78
CA LYS A 376 10.09 -1.00 16.81
C LYS A 376 10.12 -2.19 17.78
N ARG A 377 8.97 -2.58 18.31
CA ARG A 377 8.88 -3.71 19.26
C ARG A 377 9.33 -5.02 18.63
N LEU A 378 8.91 -5.30 17.39
CA LEU A 378 9.37 -6.49 16.68
C LEU A 378 10.88 -6.50 16.49
N TYR A 379 11.44 -5.37 16.08
CA TYR A 379 12.88 -5.26 15.86
C TYR A 379 13.68 -5.46 17.15
N GLU A 380 13.26 -4.82 18.24
CA GLU A 380 13.92 -4.99 19.55
C GLU A 380 13.74 -6.42 20.10
N LYS A 381 12.57 -7.04 19.88
CA LYS A 381 12.36 -8.43 20.24
C LYS A 381 13.24 -9.38 19.42
N ALA A 382 13.37 -9.18 18.11
CA ALA A 382 14.23 -10.00 17.28
C ALA A 382 15.69 -9.95 17.75
N LYS A 383 16.18 -8.77 18.17
CA LYS A 383 17.50 -8.65 18.81
C LYS A 383 17.57 -9.41 20.13
N ALA A 384 16.56 -9.27 20.98
CA ALA A 384 16.50 -9.95 22.28
C ALA A 384 16.48 -11.48 22.13
N ASP A 385 15.79 -11.97 21.11
CA ASP A 385 15.75 -13.38 20.73
C ASP A 385 17.03 -13.83 19.97
N GLY A 386 18.01 -12.94 19.71
CA GLY A 386 19.29 -13.31 19.11
C GLY A 386 19.31 -13.42 17.58
N ALA A 387 18.39 -12.79 16.87
CA ALA A 387 18.41 -12.72 15.41
C ALA A 387 19.62 -11.93 14.89
N THR A 388 20.33 -12.46 13.88
CA THR A 388 21.66 -11.97 13.49
C THR A 388 21.71 -11.11 12.22
N ASP A 389 20.61 -10.94 11.48
CA ASP A 389 20.55 -10.14 10.24
C ASP A 389 19.19 -9.47 10.03
N TRP A 390 18.81 -8.65 11.01
CA TRP A 390 17.59 -7.84 10.95
C TRP A 390 17.95 -6.37 10.78
N THR A 391 17.32 -5.70 9.83
CA THR A 391 17.49 -4.27 9.56
C THR A 391 16.16 -3.57 9.72
N MET A 392 16.14 -2.42 10.41
CA MET A 392 14.98 -1.54 10.46
C MET A 392 15.33 -0.19 9.85
N ASP A 393 14.54 0.24 8.87
CA ASP A 393 14.66 1.53 8.18
C ASP A 393 13.41 2.37 8.46
N VAL A 394 13.57 3.51 9.13
CA VAL A 394 12.48 4.40 9.49
C VAL A 394 12.51 5.63 8.59
N HIS A 395 11.53 5.75 7.72
CA HIS A 395 11.46 6.87 6.80
C HIS A 395 10.75 8.07 7.42
N LYS A 396 11.48 9.18 7.48
CA LYS A 396 11.02 10.46 8.03
C LYS A 396 9.85 11.02 7.21
N ASN A 397 8.90 11.65 7.89
CA ASN A 397 7.76 12.37 7.30
C ASN A 397 6.87 11.53 6.35
N LEU A 398 7.00 10.21 6.34
CA LEU A 398 6.24 9.33 5.46
C LEU A 398 5.15 8.59 6.25
N PRO A 399 3.95 8.36 5.66
CA PRO A 399 2.87 7.66 6.34
C PRO A 399 2.91 6.15 6.11
N HIS A 400 1.97 5.44 6.73
CA HIS A 400 1.78 4.00 6.58
C HIS A 400 1.85 3.56 5.10
N VAL A 401 2.64 2.52 4.84
CA VAL A 401 2.86 1.86 3.54
C VAL A 401 3.18 2.81 2.38
N PHE A 402 3.89 3.91 2.65
CA PHE A 402 4.20 4.94 1.66
C PHE A 402 4.82 4.41 0.35
N SER A 403 5.63 3.34 0.39
CA SER A 403 6.24 2.71 -0.78
C SER A 403 5.25 2.09 -1.77
N THR A 404 4.02 1.81 -1.34
CA THR A 404 2.95 1.28 -2.19
C THR A 404 2.25 2.35 -3.03
N PHE A 405 2.43 3.63 -2.69
CA PHE A 405 1.86 4.72 -3.47
C PHE A 405 2.63 4.92 -4.79
N PRO A 406 1.94 5.29 -5.88
CA PRO A 406 2.62 5.62 -7.13
C PRO A 406 3.68 6.70 -6.93
N THR A 407 4.89 6.48 -7.44
CA THR A 407 6.01 7.43 -7.35
C THR A 407 5.72 8.78 -8.00
N LEU A 408 4.82 8.84 -8.98
CA LEU A 408 4.32 10.11 -9.54
C LEU A 408 3.52 10.93 -8.52
N LEU A 409 2.77 10.27 -7.63
CA LEU A 409 1.98 10.91 -6.59
C LEU A 409 2.87 11.27 -5.38
N LEU A 410 3.72 10.34 -4.95
CA LEU A 410 4.65 10.49 -3.84
C LEU A 410 6.07 10.10 -4.31
N PRO A 411 6.87 11.03 -4.86
CA PRO A 411 8.22 10.74 -5.36
C PRO A 411 9.14 10.07 -4.34
N SER A 412 8.98 10.45 -3.06
CA SER A 412 9.74 9.90 -1.94
C SER A 412 9.47 8.40 -1.68
N ALA A 413 8.41 7.82 -2.25
CA ALA A 413 8.20 6.37 -2.26
C ALA A 413 9.35 5.61 -2.96
N SER A 414 10.03 6.26 -3.91
CA SER A 414 11.19 5.66 -4.58
C SER A 414 12.29 5.26 -3.59
N GLN A 415 12.54 6.07 -2.55
CA GLN A 415 13.58 5.77 -1.57
C GLN A 415 13.29 4.47 -0.82
N GLY A 416 12.02 4.25 -0.47
CA GLY A 416 11.60 3.02 0.18
C GLY A 416 11.65 1.81 -0.75
N LEU A 417 11.27 1.97 -2.02
CA LEU A 417 11.39 0.94 -3.05
C LEU A 417 12.85 0.56 -3.32
N ASP A 418 13.75 1.54 -3.38
CA ASP A 418 15.19 1.32 -3.57
C ASP A 418 15.80 0.54 -2.42
N ALA A 419 15.44 0.85 -1.18
CA ALA A 419 15.93 0.14 -0.01
C ALA A 419 15.43 -1.31 0.06
N LEU A 420 14.12 -1.53 -0.21
CA LEU A 420 13.53 -2.88 -0.32
C LEU A 420 14.24 -3.71 -1.41
N ALA A 421 14.40 -3.13 -2.60
CA ALA A 421 15.04 -3.80 -3.72
C ALA A 421 16.53 -4.06 -3.47
N GLY A 422 17.23 -3.13 -2.82
CA GLY A 422 18.64 -3.28 -2.46
C GLY A 422 18.87 -4.41 -1.47
N PHE A 423 18.01 -4.54 -0.45
CA PHE A 423 18.04 -5.68 0.47
C PHE A 423 17.84 -6.99 -0.30
N ALA A 424 16.76 -7.10 -1.08
CA ALA A 424 16.47 -8.31 -1.84
C ALA A 424 17.60 -8.69 -2.83
N ALA A 425 18.10 -7.73 -3.61
CA ALA A 425 19.18 -7.95 -4.56
C ALA A 425 20.46 -8.45 -3.87
N ARG A 426 20.83 -7.86 -2.72
CA ARG A 426 22.01 -8.29 -1.95
C ARG A 426 21.92 -9.76 -1.51
N HIS A 427 20.77 -10.17 -1.00
CA HIS A 427 20.58 -11.56 -0.57
C HIS A 427 20.56 -12.52 -1.76
N PHE A 428 19.86 -12.19 -2.85
CA PHE A 428 19.87 -13.01 -4.06
C PHE A 428 21.27 -13.12 -4.68
N ALA A 429 22.03 -12.03 -4.76
CA ALA A 429 23.39 -12.04 -5.28
C ALA A 429 24.31 -12.95 -4.45
N SER A 430 24.22 -12.86 -3.12
CA SER A 430 24.99 -13.71 -2.20
C SER A 430 24.63 -15.20 -2.36
N SER A 431 23.33 -15.51 -2.50
CA SER A 431 22.83 -16.87 -2.75
C SER A 431 23.35 -17.46 -4.07
N ILE A 432 23.30 -16.68 -5.15
CA ILE A 432 23.77 -17.09 -6.49
C ILE A 432 25.28 -17.36 -6.47
N LYS A 433 26.08 -16.44 -5.90
CA LYS A 433 27.55 -16.59 -5.80
C LYS A 433 27.95 -17.86 -5.02
N LYS A 434 27.31 -18.13 -3.87
CA LYS A 434 27.58 -19.34 -3.08
C LYS A 434 27.31 -20.64 -3.85
N THR A 435 26.23 -20.67 -4.63
CA THR A 435 25.89 -21.84 -5.46
C THR A 435 26.94 -22.06 -6.57
N GLN A 436 27.47 -20.99 -7.15
CA GLN A 436 28.51 -21.07 -8.19
C GLN A 436 29.84 -21.60 -7.60
N ASP A 437 30.29 -21.05 -6.47
CA ASP A 437 31.53 -21.49 -5.81
C ASP A 437 31.48 -22.96 -5.39
N GLY A 438 30.33 -23.42 -4.89
CA GLY A 438 30.10 -24.82 -4.54
C GLY A 438 30.18 -25.79 -5.73
N HIS A 439 29.79 -25.36 -6.93
CA HIS A 439 29.92 -26.17 -8.15
C HIS A 439 31.36 -26.24 -8.66
N VAL A 440 32.14 -25.16 -8.54
CA VAL A 440 33.57 -25.16 -8.90
C VAL A 440 34.36 -26.10 -7.98
N ALA A 441 34.06 -26.11 -6.68
CA ALA A 441 34.73 -26.98 -5.71
C ALA A 441 34.41 -28.48 -5.86
N LEU A 442 33.31 -28.85 -6.52
CA LEU A 442 32.93 -30.25 -6.79
C LEU A 442 33.42 -30.77 -8.15
N THR A 443 33.93 -29.89 -9.00
CA THR A 443 34.41 -30.22 -10.36
C THR A 443 35.93 -30.10 -10.52
N ALA A 444 36.62 -29.63 -9.48
CA ALA A 444 38.08 -29.69 -9.31
C ALA A 444 38.45 -30.86 -8.40
#